data_AF-A0A0L6WE25-F1
#
_entry.id   AF-A0A0L6WE25-F1
#
_cell.length_a   1.000
_cell.length_b   1.000
_cell.length_c   1.000
_cell.angle_alpha   90.00
_cell.angle_beta   90.00
_cell.angle_gamma   90.00
#
_symmetry.space_group_name_H-M   'P 1'
#
loop_
_entity.id
_entity.type
_entity.pdbx_description
1 polymer ?
#
loop_
_entity_poly.entity_id
_entity_poly.type
_entity_poly.pdbx_seq_one_letter_code
_entity_poly.pdbx_strand_id
1 'polypeptide(L)'
;MADAHSLFDVPPHPFTRYMKRDFSGKASPVASPTSKPIKYYLVDFDLSKEYPSGVPGGDRSVPEHLLPDAPPCNPFPVDVYCLGNVVREHFLDGCNFAKAKKGFDFMRELIGDMTNPDPQNRPQMSEANSRLKAIVGGLSDWKLRSPIVEIGQRVKVTKLVRHWTIQLIRKVRGVPAIPKL
;
A
#
# COMPACT_ATOMS: atom_id res chain seq x y z
N MET A 1 4.17 8.80 -1.97
CA MET A 1 4.60 9.64 -0.84
C MET A 1 3.44 9.87 0.13
N ALA A 2 3.70 9.96 1.44
CA ALA A 2 2.66 10.21 2.45
C ALA A 2 2.80 11.62 3.02
N ASP A 3 1.71 12.37 3.11
CA ASP A 3 1.66 13.66 3.80
C ASP A 3 1.49 13.45 5.30
N ALA A 4 2.62 13.41 6.01
CA ALA A 4 2.68 13.13 7.43
C ALA A 4 2.57 14.39 8.30
N HIS A 5 2.31 15.58 7.74
CA HIS A 5 2.34 16.83 8.51
C HIS A 5 1.37 16.80 9.69
N SER A 6 0.16 16.27 9.50
CA SER A 6 -0.87 16.16 10.53
C SER A 6 -0.51 15.21 11.69
N LEU A 7 0.49 14.33 11.52
CA LEU A 7 0.90 13.38 12.56
C LEU A 7 1.71 14.04 13.69
N PHE A 8 2.21 15.25 13.48
CA PHE A 8 3.04 15.97 14.41
C PHE A 8 2.35 17.24 14.89
N ASP A 9 2.48 17.55 16.18
CA ASP A 9 2.02 18.85 16.68
C ASP A 9 3.05 19.95 16.33
N VAL A 10 4.34 19.57 16.25
CA VAL A 10 5.41 20.40 15.69
C VAL A 10 6.19 19.56 14.66
N PRO A 11 6.32 20.01 13.40
CA PRO A 11 7.02 19.25 12.37
C PRO A 11 8.46 18.92 12.77
N PRO A 12 8.92 17.69 12.50
CA PRO A 12 10.29 17.30 12.81
C PRO A 12 11.28 17.98 11.87
N HIS A 13 12.55 18.06 12.28
CA HIS A 13 13.63 18.52 11.40
C HIS A 13 13.79 17.56 10.19
N PRO A 14 13.94 18.07 8.94
CA PRO A 14 13.98 17.22 7.75
C PRO A 14 15.09 16.16 7.76
N PHE A 15 16.28 16.51 8.25
CA PHE A 15 17.42 15.59 8.39
C PHE A 15 17.42 14.85 9.73
N THR A 16 16.89 15.48 10.79
CA THR A 16 17.04 15.02 12.17
C THR A 16 15.68 14.75 12.77
N ARG A 17 14.99 13.72 12.26
CA ARG A 17 13.55 13.51 12.49
C ARG A 17 13.13 13.31 13.96
N TYR A 18 14.09 13.07 14.86
CA TYR A 18 13.87 12.98 16.30
C TYR A 18 13.91 14.34 17.02
N MET A 19 14.24 15.43 16.32
CA MET A 19 14.27 16.80 16.84
C MET A 19 13.20 17.67 16.20
N LYS A 20 12.82 18.73 16.91
CA LYS A 20 12.04 19.84 16.36
C LYS A 20 12.82 20.53 15.24
N ARG A 21 12.10 21.19 14.34
CA ARG A 21 12.66 21.86 13.16
C ARG A 21 13.73 22.92 13.48
N ASP A 22 13.65 23.54 14.64
CA ASP A 22 14.59 24.56 15.15
C ASP A 22 15.70 23.98 16.04
N PHE A 23 15.81 22.65 16.14
CA PHE A 23 16.72 21.94 17.05
C PHE A 23 16.53 22.24 18.55
N SER A 24 15.46 22.93 18.95
CA SER A 24 15.23 23.30 20.37
C SER A 24 14.97 22.11 21.30
N GLY A 25 14.71 20.93 20.75
CA GLY A 25 14.50 19.71 21.54
C GLY A 25 13.94 18.55 20.73
N LYS A 26 13.44 17.53 21.44
CA LYS A 26 12.85 16.33 20.84
C LYS A 26 11.53 16.64 20.13
N ALA A 27 11.29 15.98 19.01
CA ALA A 27 10.02 16.04 18.29
C ALA A 27 8.87 15.47 19.16
N SER A 28 7.65 15.96 18.93
CA SER A 28 6.45 15.43 19.60
C SER A 28 6.24 13.95 19.26
N PRO A 29 5.66 13.14 20.16
CA PRO A 29 5.26 11.78 19.84
C PRO A 29 4.38 11.75 18.58
N VAL A 30 4.71 10.87 17.64
CA VAL A 30 4.01 10.78 16.36
C VAL A 30 2.62 10.17 16.60
N ALA A 31 1.58 10.91 16.22
CA ALA A 31 0.22 10.37 16.26
C ALA A 31 0.10 9.18 15.30
N SER A 32 -0.82 8.26 15.60
CA SER A 32 -1.07 7.14 14.69
C SER A 32 -1.90 7.61 13.49
N PRO A 33 -1.61 7.16 12.26
CA PRO A 33 -2.48 7.38 11.11
C PRO A 33 -3.92 6.90 11.32
N THR A 34 -4.13 5.92 12.22
CA THR A 34 -5.46 5.46 12.61
C THR A 34 -6.27 6.55 13.33
N SER A 35 -5.62 7.40 14.11
CA SER A 35 -6.25 8.50 14.87
C SER A 35 -6.18 9.84 14.16
N LYS A 36 -5.14 10.09 13.36
CA LYS A 36 -4.97 11.28 12.53
C LYS A 36 -4.74 10.82 11.08
N PRO A 37 -5.80 10.68 10.28
CA PRO A 37 -5.70 10.23 8.89
C PRO A 37 -4.72 11.09 8.07
N ILE A 38 -4.01 10.47 7.12
CA ILE A 38 -3.05 11.13 6.23
C ILE A 38 -3.35 10.83 4.76
N LYS A 39 -2.95 11.74 3.88
CA LYS A 39 -3.11 11.58 2.43
C LYS A 39 -1.88 10.91 1.82
N TYR A 40 -2.12 9.99 0.89
CA TYR A 40 -1.08 9.34 0.09
C TYR A 40 -1.18 9.83 -1.35
N TYR A 41 -0.04 10.14 -1.95
CA TYR A 41 0.08 10.63 -3.32
C TYR A 41 0.97 9.68 -4.11
N LEU A 42 0.57 9.38 -5.35
CA LEU A 42 1.49 8.85 -6.36
C LEU A 42 2.46 9.97 -6.72
N VAL A 43 3.73 9.64 -6.81
CA VAL A 43 4.83 10.56 -7.09
C VAL A 43 5.81 9.84 -8.00
N ASP A 44 6.87 10.53 -8.43
CA ASP A 44 7.93 9.98 -9.27
C ASP A 44 7.38 9.61 -10.67
N PHE A 45 7.04 10.66 -11.42
CA PHE A 45 6.47 10.55 -12.77
C PHE A 45 7.56 10.65 -13.85
N ASP A 46 8.83 10.48 -13.50
CA ASP A 46 9.97 10.66 -14.43
C ASP A 46 9.96 9.65 -15.59
N LEU A 47 9.33 8.49 -15.40
CA LEU A 47 9.09 7.48 -16.43
C LEU A 47 7.68 7.52 -17.03
N SER A 48 6.83 8.46 -16.58
CA SER A 48 5.48 8.61 -17.11
C SER A 48 5.50 9.35 -18.45
N LYS A 49 4.62 8.96 -19.37
CA LYS A 49 4.48 9.61 -20.67
C LYS A 49 3.00 9.84 -21.00
N GLU A 50 2.75 10.93 -21.70
CA GLU A 50 1.45 11.15 -22.33
C GLU A 50 1.35 10.30 -23.60
N TYR A 51 0.29 9.50 -23.70
CA TYR A 51 0.02 8.63 -24.84
C TYR A 51 -0.21 9.49 -26.11
N PRO A 52 0.34 9.13 -27.30
CA PRO A 52 0.60 7.77 -27.79
C PRO A 52 2.07 7.29 -27.84
N SER A 53 3.05 8.08 -27.41
CA SER A 53 4.47 7.67 -27.51
C SER A 53 4.93 6.86 -26.28
N GLY A 54 4.98 5.53 -26.41
CA GLY A 54 5.38 4.62 -25.32
C GLY A 54 6.74 3.95 -25.55
N VAL A 55 7.63 4.06 -24.56
CA VAL A 55 8.84 3.20 -24.41
C VAL A 55 8.52 2.25 -23.23
N PRO A 56 9.10 1.04 -23.14
CA PRO A 56 8.84 0.15 -22.02
C PRO A 56 8.99 0.85 -20.65
N GLY A 57 8.02 0.63 -19.77
CA GLY A 57 8.01 1.20 -18.42
C GLY A 57 9.12 0.67 -17.51
N GLY A 58 9.18 1.18 -16.28
CA GLY A 58 10.21 0.79 -15.30
C GLY A 58 10.10 -0.64 -14.78
N ASP A 59 8.89 -1.21 -14.74
CA ASP A 59 8.68 -2.60 -14.33
C ASP A 59 9.06 -3.57 -15.47
N ARG A 60 10.15 -4.30 -15.26
CA ARG A 60 10.69 -5.27 -16.21
C ARG A 60 10.01 -6.63 -16.14
N SER A 61 9.11 -6.84 -15.18
CA SER A 61 8.34 -8.09 -15.06
C SER A 61 7.07 -8.10 -15.91
N VAL A 62 6.73 -6.95 -16.52
CA VAL A 62 5.58 -6.79 -17.42
C VAL A 62 5.76 -7.73 -18.63
N PRO A 63 4.85 -8.71 -18.84
CA PRO A 63 5.02 -9.75 -19.86
C PRO A 63 5.17 -9.22 -21.29
N GLU A 64 4.40 -8.20 -21.65
CA GLU A 64 4.41 -7.58 -22.97
C GLU A 64 5.74 -6.87 -23.30
N HIS A 65 6.50 -6.43 -22.29
CA HIS A 65 7.82 -5.82 -22.49
C HIS A 65 8.93 -6.85 -22.72
N LEU A 66 8.67 -8.14 -22.46
CA LEU A 66 9.65 -9.22 -22.59
C LEU A 66 9.65 -9.86 -23.99
N LEU A 67 8.71 -9.50 -24.85
CA LEU A 67 8.63 -10.02 -26.21
C LEU A 67 9.77 -9.43 -27.08
N PRO A 68 10.43 -10.24 -27.93
CA PRO A 68 11.33 -9.73 -28.95
C PRO A 68 10.57 -8.76 -29.86
N ASP A 69 11.15 -7.58 -30.13
CA ASP A 69 10.52 -6.51 -30.92
C ASP A 69 9.13 -6.11 -30.41
N ALA A 70 8.99 -5.99 -29.08
CA ALA A 70 7.73 -5.67 -28.41
C ALA A 70 6.99 -4.50 -29.10
N PRO A 71 5.80 -4.73 -29.67
CA PRO A 71 5.04 -3.66 -30.31
C PRO A 71 4.62 -2.62 -29.26
N PRO A 72 4.28 -1.39 -29.67
CA PRO A 72 3.69 -0.41 -28.78
C PRO A 72 2.48 -1.03 -28.06
N CYS A 73 2.57 -1.18 -26.74
CA CYS A 73 1.50 -1.73 -25.93
C CYS A 73 0.58 -0.62 -25.41
N ASN A 74 -0.65 -0.98 -25.09
CA ASN A 74 -1.57 -0.08 -24.40
C ASN A 74 -1.06 0.13 -22.96
N PRO A 75 -0.76 1.36 -22.51
CA PRO A 75 -0.22 1.60 -21.18
C PRO A 75 -1.23 1.38 -20.06
N PHE A 76 -2.54 1.46 -20.31
CA PHE A 76 -3.53 1.36 -19.24
C PHE A 76 -3.56 -0.04 -18.59
N PRO A 77 -3.55 -1.16 -19.34
CA PRO A 77 -3.36 -2.49 -18.77
C PRO A 77 -1.97 -2.70 -18.14
N VAL A 78 -0.94 -2.00 -18.61
CA VAL A 78 0.40 -2.04 -18.00
C VAL A 78 0.36 -1.45 -16.60
N ASP A 79 -0.27 -0.29 -16.41
CA ASP A 79 -0.40 0.35 -15.10
C ASP A 79 -1.21 -0.52 -14.11
N VAL A 80 -2.25 -1.21 -14.60
CA VAL A 80 -3.00 -2.20 -13.81
C VAL A 80 -2.08 -3.33 -13.35
N TYR A 81 -1.26 -3.87 -14.26
CA TYR A 81 -0.29 -4.91 -13.94
C TYR A 81 0.74 -4.42 -12.91
N CYS A 82 1.37 -3.26 -13.14
CA CYS A 82 2.39 -2.70 -12.26
C CYS A 82 1.84 -2.51 -10.84
N LEU A 83 0.64 -1.94 -10.69
CA LEU A 83 0.03 -1.74 -9.38
C LEU A 83 -0.32 -3.08 -8.71
N GLY A 84 -0.88 -4.02 -9.46
CA GLY A 84 -1.16 -5.37 -8.97
C GLY A 84 0.13 -6.08 -8.52
N ASN A 85 1.20 -5.97 -9.30
CA ASN A 85 2.47 -6.61 -9.04
C ASN A 85 3.16 -6.05 -7.80
N VAL A 86 3.10 -4.73 -7.58
CA VAL A 86 3.58 -4.12 -6.32
C VAL A 86 2.88 -4.73 -5.11
N VAL A 87 1.56 -4.94 -5.18
CA VAL A 87 0.81 -5.58 -4.09
C VAL A 87 1.20 -7.06 -3.95
N ARG A 88 1.32 -7.78 -5.06
CA ARG A 88 1.74 -9.19 -5.11
C ARG A 88 3.09 -9.38 -4.40
N GLU A 89 4.09 -8.61 -4.80
CA GLU A 89 5.46 -8.72 -4.28
C GLU A 89 5.59 -8.23 -2.83
N HIS A 90 4.95 -7.11 -2.46
CA HIS A 90 5.16 -6.55 -1.12
C HIS A 90 4.24 -7.13 -0.04
N PHE A 91 3.09 -7.73 -0.42
CA PHE A 91 2.08 -8.21 0.53
C PHE A 91 1.75 -9.69 0.41
N LEU A 92 1.67 -10.27 -0.79
CA LEU A 92 1.15 -11.63 -0.98
C LEU A 92 2.24 -12.70 -0.99
N ASP A 93 3.25 -12.52 -1.84
CA ASP A 93 4.22 -13.56 -2.17
C ASP A 93 5.63 -13.23 -1.64
N GLY A 94 5.96 -11.95 -1.53
CA GLY A 94 7.30 -11.49 -1.17
C GLY A 94 8.20 -11.29 -2.40
N CYS A 95 9.30 -10.60 -2.19
CA CYS A 95 10.41 -10.43 -3.14
C CYS A 95 11.72 -10.30 -2.35
N ASN A 96 12.84 -10.05 -3.04
CA ASN A 96 14.15 -9.90 -2.40
C ASN A 96 14.19 -8.76 -1.36
N PHE A 97 13.28 -7.79 -1.46
CA PHE A 97 13.22 -6.60 -0.61
C PHE A 97 12.05 -6.61 0.40
N ALA A 98 11.11 -7.55 0.27
CA ALA A 98 9.92 -7.60 1.11
C ALA A 98 9.46 -9.04 1.37
N LYS A 99 9.00 -9.32 2.59
CA LYS A 99 8.37 -10.62 2.90
C LYS A 99 6.86 -10.51 2.78
N ALA A 100 6.24 -11.59 2.30
CA ALA A 100 4.79 -11.80 2.34
C ALA A 100 4.22 -11.52 3.75
N LYS A 101 3.01 -10.97 3.79
CA LYS A 101 2.30 -10.60 5.01
C LYS A 101 1.15 -11.58 5.27
N LYS A 102 0.97 -11.94 6.53
CA LYS A 102 -0.11 -12.83 6.96
C LYS A 102 -1.47 -12.14 6.81
N GLY A 103 -2.46 -12.89 6.35
CA GLY A 103 -3.86 -12.47 6.37
C GLY A 103 -4.27 -11.56 5.22
N PHE A 104 -3.45 -11.44 4.17
CA PHE A 104 -3.76 -10.67 2.97
C PHE A 104 -4.35 -11.52 1.82
N ASP A 105 -4.64 -12.80 2.07
CA ASP A 105 -5.13 -13.74 1.06
C ASP A 105 -6.45 -13.31 0.39
N PHE A 106 -7.24 -12.47 1.05
CA PHE A 106 -8.48 -11.89 0.50
C PHE A 106 -8.24 -11.03 -0.75
N MET A 107 -7.00 -10.59 -1.01
CA MET A 107 -6.67 -9.83 -2.22
C MET A 107 -6.20 -10.71 -3.38
N ARG A 108 -5.91 -12.01 -3.15
CA ARG A 108 -5.25 -12.87 -4.15
C ARG A 108 -6.01 -12.93 -5.47
N GLU A 109 -7.33 -13.06 -5.42
CA GLU A 109 -8.15 -13.12 -6.63
C GLU A 109 -8.02 -11.84 -7.46
N LEU A 110 -8.28 -10.68 -6.86
CA LEU A 110 -8.18 -9.39 -7.55
C LEU A 110 -6.77 -9.13 -8.08
N ILE A 111 -5.73 -9.42 -7.30
CA ILE A 111 -4.34 -9.20 -7.71
C ILE A 111 -3.93 -10.19 -8.81
N GLY A 112 -4.44 -11.41 -8.78
CA GLY A 112 -4.27 -12.39 -9.86
C GLY A 112 -4.82 -11.85 -11.17
N ASP A 113 -6.03 -11.31 -11.16
CA ASP A 113 -6.66 -10.73 -12.34
C ASP A 113 -5.92 -9.48 -12.83
N MET A 114 -5.49 -8.60 -11.92
CA MET A 114 -4.68 -7.42 -12.28
C MET A 114 -3.32 -7.79 -12.89
N THR A 115 -2.74 -8.92 -12.48
CA THR A 115 -1.43 -9.39 -12.94
C THR A 115 -1.52 -10.50 -14.00
N ASN A 116 -2.66 -10.62 -14.68
CA ASN A 116 -2.86 -11.60 -15.75
C ASN A 116 -1.81 -11.39 -16.87
N PRO A 117 -1.14 -12.46 -17.35
CA PRO A 117 -0.18 -12.34 -18.44
C PRO A 117 -0.76 -11.72 -19.71
N ASP A 118 -2.02 -12.02 -20.02
CA ASP A 118 -2.72 -11.42 -21.15
C ASP A 118 -3.32 -10.05 -20.73
N PRO A 119 -2.88 -8.93 -21.34
CA PRO A 119 -3.38 -7.60 -21.00
C PRO A 119 -4.88 -7.42 -21.24
N GLN A 120 -5.50 -8.19 -22.14
CA GLN A 120 -6.95 -8.11 -22.41
C GLN A 120 -7.79 -8.72 -21.28
N ASN A 121 -7.21 -9.63 -20.50
CA ASN A 121 -7.89 -10.26 -19.37
C ASN A 121 -7.68 -9.50 -18.06
N ARG A 122 -6.94 -8.39 -18.08
CA ARG A 122 -6.78 -7.52 -16.91
C ARG A 122 -8.02 -6.64 -16.76
N PRO A 123 -8.53 -6.42 -15.53
CA PRO A 123 -9.64 -5.52 -15.29
C PRO A 123 -9.22 -4.08 -15.60
N GLN A 124 -10.19 -3.23 -15.95
CA GLN A 124 -9.92 -1.78 -15.99
C GLN A 124 -9.62 -1.25 -14.58
N MET A 125 -8.83 -0.17 -14.47
CA MET A 125 -8.49 0.40 -13.16
C MET A 125 -9.73 0.82 -12.35
N SER A 126 -10.77 1.31 -13.01
CA SER A 126 -12.07 1.64 -12.39
C SER A 126 -12.77 0.41 -11.80
N GLU A 127 -12.72 -0.71 -12.50
CA GLU A 127 -13.24 -2.00 -12.05
C GLU A 127 -12.42 -2.55 -10.90
N ALA A 128 -11.08 -2.55 -11.00
CA ALA A 128 -10.18 -2.99 -9.95
C ALA A 128 -10.42 -2.21 -8.64
N ASN A 129 -10.56 -0.88 -8.72
CA ASN A 129 -10.93 -0.04 -7.58
C ASN A 129 -12.30 -0.40 -6.98
N SER A 130 -13.28 -0.70 -7.84
CA SER A 130 -14.63 -1.08 -7.40
C SER A 130 -14.62 -2.44 -6.69
N ARG A 131 -13.91 -3.44 -7.25
CA ARG A 131 -13.70 -4.76 -6.62
C ARG A 131 -12.95 -4.62 -5.30
N LEU A 132 -11.90 -3.81 -5.24
CA LEU A 132 -11.17 -3.55 -3.99
C LEU A 132 -12.09 -2.97 -2.91
N LYS A 133 -12.90 -1.97 -3.25
CA LYS A 133 -13.87 -1.38 -2.30
C LYS A 133 -14.87 -2.42 -1.81
N ALA A 134 -15.38 -3.28 -2.69
CA ALA A 134 -16.31 -4.35 -2.32
C ALA A 134 -15.66 -5.36 -1.38
N ILE A 135 -14.46 -5.83 -1.71
CA ILE A 135 -13.67 -6.76 -0.88
C ILE A 135 -13.44 -6.16 0.50
N VAL A 136 -12.93 -4.93 0.57
CA VAL A 136 -12.65 -4.23 1.82
C VAL A 136 -13.93 -3.99 2.64
N GLY A 137 -15.04 -3.65 1.98
CA GLY A 137 -16.35 -3.47 2.61
C GLY A 137 -16.94 -4.77 3.18
N GLY A 138 -16.57 -5.93 2.63
CA GLY A 138 -16.95 -7.25 3.15
C GLY A 138 -16.10 -7.76 4.31
N LEU A 139 -14.99 -7.09 4.64
CA LEU A 139 -14.13 -7.51 5.76
C LEU A 139 -14.72 -7.09 7.11
N SER A 140 -14.54 -7.95 8.12
CA SER A 140 -14.90 -7.60 9.48
C SER A 140 -14.01 -6.48 10.04
N ASP A 141 -14.56 -5.64 10.92
CA ASP A 141 -13.81 -4.58 11.61
C ASP A 141 -12.55 -5.12 12.31
N TRP A 142 -12.60 -6.35 12.84
CA TRP A 142 -11.44 -6.99 13.46
C TRP A 142 -10.37 -7.45 12.46
N LYS A 143 -10.79 -7.90 11.27
CA LYS A 143 -9.84 -8.20 10.19
C LYS A 143 -9.11 -6.94 9.74
N LEU A 144 -9.82 -5.82 9.60
CA LEU A 144 -9.25 -4.52 9.25
C LEU A 144 -8.30 -3.96 10.34
N ARG A 145 -8.51 -4.33 11.61
CA ARG A 145 -7.65 -3.95 12.74
C ARG A 145 -6.52 -4.94 13.01
N SER A 146 -6.42 -6.03 12.24
CA SER A 146 -5.42 -7.06 12.48
C SER A 146 -4.00 -6.50 12.29
N PRO A 147 -3.02 -6.94 13.10
CA PRO A 147 -1.66 -6.48 12.94
C PRO A 147 -1.06 -7.04 11.64
N ILE A 148 -0.26 -6.22 10.95
CA ILE A 148 0.52 -6.68 9.81
C ILE A 148 1.74 -7.44 10.34
N VAL A 149 1.82 -8.73 9.99
CA VAL A 149 2.89 -9.63 10.43
C VAL A 149 3.47 -10.34 9.22
N GLU A 150 4.79 -10.43 9.15
CA GLU A 150 5.46 -11.15 8.05
C GLU A 150 5.33 -12.68 8.24
N ILE A 151 5.25 -13.40 7.13
CA ILE A 151 5.32 -14.86 7.15
C ILE A 151 6.70 -15.26 7.73
N GLY A 152 6.69 -16.26 8.62
CA GLY A 152 7.89 -16.69 9.37
C GLY A 152 8.29 -15.80 10.55
N GLN A 153 7.73 -14.59 10.69
CA GLN A 153 8.04 -13.73 11.82
C GLN A 153 7.37 -14.24 13.10
N ARG A 154 8.19 -14.48 14.14
CA ARG A 154 7.70 -14.76 15.50
C ARG A 154 7.38 -13.44 16.20
N VAL A 155 6.12 -13.29 16.61
CA VAL A 155 5.66 -12.10 17.35
C VAL A 155 5.48 -12.48 18.82
N LYS A 156 6.09 -11.70 19.73
CA LYS A 156 5.94 -11.91 21.18
C LYS A 156 4.47 -11.77 21.57
N VAL A 157 3.96 -12.69 22.40
CA VAL A 157 2.56 -12.67 22.89
C VAL A 157 2.21 -11.32 23.53
N THR A 158 3.14 -10.74 24.30
CA THR A 158 2.96 -9.42 24.92
C THR A 158 2.70 -8.29 23.92
N LYS A 159 3.32 -8.34 22.72
CA LYS A 159 3.06 -7.37 21.64
C LYS A 159 1.67 -7.56 21.05
N LEU A 160 1.22 -8.80 20.87
CA LEU A 160 -0.12 -9.11 20.36
C LEU A 160 -1.21 -8.67 21.34
N VAL A 161 -1.03 -8.97 22.63
CA VAL A 161 -1.94 -8.52 23.70
C VAL A 161 -2.04 -7.01 23.69
N ARG A 162 -0.90 -6.30 23.73
CA ARG A 162 -0.86 -4.83 23.67
C ARG A 162 -1.57 -4.28 22.44
N HIS A 163 -1.34 -4.87 21.26
CA HIS A 163 -2.00 -4.46 20.01
C HIS A 163 -3.52 -4.56 20.14
N TRP A 164 -4.04 -5.70 20.56
CA TRP A 164 -5.48 -5.90 20.69
C TRP A 164 -6.12 -5.04 21.77
N THR A 165 -5.42 -4.77 22.89
CA THR A 165 -5.87 -3.79 23.89
C THR A 165 -6.02 -2.40 23.28
N ILE A 166 -5.04 -1.94 22.49
CA ILE A 166 -5.11 -0.63 21.81
C ILE A 166 -6.26 -0.60 20.80
N GLN A 167 -6.46 -1.66 20.02
CA GLN A 167 -7.53 -1.73 19.03
C GLN A 167 -8.92 -1.76 19.68
N LEU A 168 -9.07 -2.45 20.81
CA LEU A 168 -10.30 -2.44 21.60
C LEU A 168 -10.62 -1.04 22.11
N ILE A 169 -9.64 -0.33 22.68
CA ILE A 169 -9.81 1.06 23.13
C ILE A 169 -10.24 1.97 21.97
N ARG A 170 -9.62 1.82 20.79
CA ARG A 170 -9.99 2.58 19.58
C ARG A 170 -11.43 2.31 19.15
N LYS A 171 -11.83 1.05 19.14
CA LYS A 171 -13.19 0.64 18.80
C LYS A 171 -14.22 1.23 19.77
N VAL A 172 -13.96 1.14 21.08
CA VAL A 172 -14.83 1.73 22.12
C VAL A 172 -14.94 3.25 21.98
N ARG A 173 -13.85 3.92 21.58
CA ARG A 173 -13.82 5.36 21.28
C ARG A 173 -14.44 5.75 19.93
N GLY A 174 -15.03 4.80 19.20
CA GLY A 174 -15.64 5.05 17.90
C GLY A 174 -14.66 5.36 16.76
N VAL A 175 -13.35 5.12 16.95
CA VAL A 175 -12.35 5.32 15.89
C VAL A 175 -12.53 4.22 14.84
N PRO A 176 -12.79 4.55 13.56
CA PRO A 176 -13.03 3.56 12.52
C PRO A 176 -11.78 2.71 12.25
N ALA A 177 -11.94 1.47 11.79
CA ALA A 177 -10.82 0.60 11.45
C ALA A 177 -10.02 1.15 10.26
N ILE A 178 -10.72 1.72 9.29
CA ILE A 178 -10.14 2.47 8.17
C ILE A 178 -10.39 3.96 8.43
N PRO A 179 -9.33 4.76 8.60
CA PRO A 179 -9.46 6.21 8.79
C PRO A 179 -10.13 6.86 7.58
N LYS A 180 -11.06 7.78 7.85
CA LYS A 180 -11.68 8.61 6.82
C LYS A 180 -10.97 9.96 6.81
N LEU A 181 -10.58 10.43 5.62
CA LEU A 181 -10.02 11.76 5.40
C LEU A 181 -11.11 12.83 5.39
#